data_AF-A0A925WZT7-F1
#
_entry.id   AF-A0A925WZT7-F1
#
_cell.length_a   1.000
_cell.length_b   1.000
_cell.length_c   1.000
_cell.angle_alpha   90.00
_cell.angle_beta   90.00
_cell.angle_gamma   90.00
#
_symmetry.space_group_name_H-M   'P 1'
#
loop_
_entity.id
_entity.type
_entity.pdbx_description
1 polymer ?
#
loop_
_entity_poly.entity_id
_entity_poly.type
_entity_poly.pdbx_seq_one_letter_code
_entity_poly.pdbx_strand_id
1 'polypeptide(L)'
;MRHAVYQCGLGLSALAVAFFGSPCGAQPAPAPTPATFPASAPTSAPNTPRYVMTIPPGFHKVESGFRVALCEAVDDAWVKKALADVAPTTMPTTMPADIVDRLKDRREVLKARIAGDLSLKDATLIDQLIDKTMIPQAQRLNELQPPIFYLVSTRDRIKQVLKAGWSDPRFHYNRVNDDVNFSPDLRLSDERPMDDMVMPVIYAPDATPEAKLKILEQMMQRNEASVVDAFSRRSQLVAQLALIEFIQKQALDPLNLKDDQQWLGLGMQAVLSAKYMHDLLGVSEEDLLARMTRDDPRNPVRPDAVDLLHPADRAQMKREWVPLYGDAYRVKSARVVRNWAAKCGESAVATTLAAMRANPPADGAALVNLIKVTTGVDLTNEVKAK
;
A
#
# COMPACT_ATOMS: atom_id res chain seq x y z
N MET A 1 -5.60 -41.13 21.87
CA MET A 1 -4.95 -40.92 20.57
C MET A 1 -5.83 -40.04 19.70
N ARG A 2 -5.63 -38.72 19.77
CA ARG A 2 -6.28 -37.72 18.90
C ARG A 2 -5.22 -36.69 18.58
N HIS A 3 -4.83 -36.61 17.30
CA HIS A 3 -3.88 -35.61 16.81
C HIS A 3 -4.59 -34.25 16.77
N ALA A 4 -4.07 -33.29 17.53
CA ALA A 4 -4.43 -31.89 17.42
C ALA A 4 -3.56 -31.27 16.31
N VAL A 5 -4.20 -30.90 15.21
CA VAL A 5 -3.59 -30.14 14.11
C VAL A 5 -3.53 -28.68 14.54
N TYR A 6 -2.32 -28.18 14.82
CA TYR A 6 -2.07 -26.76 15.02
C TYR A 6 -2.06 -26.07 13.65
N GLN A 7 -3.17 -25.43 13.28
CA GLN A 7 -3.19 -24.44 12.20
C GLN A 7 -2.50 -23.17 12.70
N CYS A 8 -1.23 -22.99 12.31
CA CYS A 8 -0.52 -21.73 12.48
C CYS A 8 -1.03 -20.74 11.41
N GLY A 9 -2.00 -19.91 11.78
CA GLY A 9 -2.50 -18.84 10.93
C GLY A 9 -1.48 -17.69 10.85
N LEU A 10 -0.62 -17.71 9.84
CA LEU A 10 0.18 -16.55 9.46
C LEU A 10 -0.75 -15.49 8.86
N GLY A 11 -1.15 -14.53 9.69
CA GLY A 11 -1.93 -13.37 9.28
C GLY A 11 -1.16 -12.51 8.28
N LEU A 12 -1.82 -12.21 7.16
CA LEU A 12 -1.41 -11.34 6.05
C LEU A 12 -1.15 -9.86 6.44
N SER A 13 -0.94 -9.54 7.72
CA SER A 13 -1.02 -8.18 8.28
C SER A 13 0.28 -7.36 8.25
N ALA A 14 1.25 -7.67 7.39
CA ALA A 14 2.57 -7.00 7.44
C ALA A 14 3.13 -6.49 6.09
N LEU A 15 2.31 -6.34 5.06
CA LEU A 15 2.72 -5.62 3.83
C LEU A 15 2.25 -4.17 3.75
N ALA A 16 1.52 -3.67 4.76
CA ALA A 16 0.92 -2.34 4.74
C ALA A 16 1.74 -1.24 5.47
N VAL A 17 2.98 -1.49 5.93
CA VAL A 17 3.71 -0.52 6.75
C VAL A 17 4.96 0.00 6.04
N ALA A 18 4.81 1.17 5.39
CA ALA A 18 5.77 2.29 5.47
C ALA A 18 5.25 3.52 4.69
N PHE A 19 4.04 4.02 4.99
CA PHE A 19 3.71 5.43 4.79
C PHE A 19 2.79 5.88 5.93
N PHE A 20 3.16 6.97 6.59
CA PHE A 20 2.55 7.63 7.75
C PHE A 20 2.98 7.15 9.15
N GLY A 21 3.59 8.08 9.89
CA GLY A 21 3.69 8.05 11.34
C GLY A 21 3.66 9.47 11.90
N SER A 22 2.76 9.70 12.86
CA SER A 22 2.94 10.58 14.01
C SER A 22 2.03 10.09 15.15
N PRO A 23 2.47 10.11 16.43
CA PRO A 23 1.83 9.37 17.53
C PRO A 23 1.00 10.25 18.48
N CYS A 24 0.09 9.65 19.28
CA CYS A 24 -0.32 10.24 20.56
C CYS A 24 -0.84 9.20 21.58
N GLY A 25 -0.29 9.25 22.80
CA GLY A 25 -0.96 9.02 24.09
C GLY A 25 -1.29 7.59 24.53
N ALA A 26 -0.50 7.03 25.47
CA ALA A 26 -0.82 5.81 26.20
C ALA A 26 -1.48 6.13 27.55
N GLN A 27 -2.46 5.29 27.95
CA GLN A 27 -3.03 5.25 29.31
C GLN A 27 -2.93 3.79 29.83
N PRO A 28 -2.53 3.53 31.09
CA PRO A 28 -2.28 2.17 31.57
C PRO A 28 -3.47 1.56 32.35
N ALA A 29 -3.76 0.27 32.15
CA ALA A 29 -4.46 -0.63 33.08
C ALA A 29 -4.38 -2.11 32.58
N PRO A 30 -4.80 -3.13 33.36
CA PRO A 30 -4.06 -3.92 34.35
C PRO A 30 -3.73 -5.37 33.89
N ALA A 31 -3.16 -6.17 34.80
CA ALA A 31 -2.50 -7.48 34.64
C ALA A 31 -3.30 -8.64 33.96
N PRO A 32 -2.61 -9.66 33.41
CA PRO A 32 -3.17 -10.54 32.37
C PRO A 32 -3.92 -11.77 32.91
N THR A 33 -5.11 -12.00 32.35
CA THR A 33 -5.81 -13.30 32.33
C THR A 33 -5.25 -14.18 31.19
N PRO A 34 -5.34 -15.53 31.26
CA PRO A 34 -4.84 -16.43 30.23
C PRO A 34 -5.46 -16.11 28.86
N ALA A 35 -4.62 -15.90 27.86
CA ALA A 35 -5.01 -15.52 26.51
C ALA A 35 -5.71 -16.69 25.79
N THR A 36 -7.03 -16.76 25.91
CA THR A 36 -7.88 -17.32 24.86
C THR A 36 -7.84 -16.35 23.67
N PHE A 37 -7.47 -16.85 22.49
CA PHE A 37 -7.60 -16.09 21.25
C PHE A 37 -9.05 -15.58 21.15
N PRO A 38 -9.29 -14.27 20.96
CA PRO A 38 -10.63 -13.83 20.61
C PRO A 38 -10.99 -14.52 19.30
N ALA A 39 -12.13 -15.22 19.31
CA ALA A 39 -12.83 -15.62 18.10
C ALA A 39 -12.83 -14.44 17.13
N SER A 40 -12.63 -14.73 15.84
CA SER A 40 -12.67 -13.77 14.73
C SER A 40 -13.62 -12.63 15.06
N ALA A 41 -13.07 -11.46 15.37
CA ALA A 41 -13.89 -10.30 15.66
C ALA A 41 -14.85 -10.12 14.48
N PRO A 42 -16.15 -9.90 14.71
CA PRO A 42 -17.08 -9.67 13.62
C PRO A 42 -16.53 -8.53 12.76
N THR A 43 -16.40 -8.78 11.46
CA THR A 43 -16.09 -7.76 10.44
C THR A 43 -17.29 -6.82 10.29
N SER A 44 -17.60 -6.10 11.36
CA SER A 44 -18.50 -4.97 11.36
C SER A 44 -17.68 -3.80 11.89
N ALA A 45 -16.73 -3.34 11.07
CA ALA A 45 -16.23 -1.98 11.19
C ALA A 45 -17.47 -1.07 11.23
N PRO A 46 -17.57 -0.13 12.18
CA PRO A 46 -18.73 0.75 12.26
C PRO A 46 -18.90 1.44 10.91
N ASN A 47 -20.06 1.22 10.29
CA ASN A 47 -20.46 1.84 9.03
C ASN A 47 -20.61 3.34 9.27
N THR A 48 -19.48 4.04 9.32
CA THR A 48 -19.42 5.47 9.54
C THR A 48 -20.04 6.11 8.31
N PRO A 49 -21.13 6.87 8.44
CA PRO A 49 -21.77 7.50 7.30
C PRO A 49 -20.76 8.28 6.48
N ARG A 50 -20.84 8.15 5.16
CA ARG A 50 -20.04 8.98 4.24
C ARG A 50 -20.26 10.45 4.56
N TYR A 51 -19.18 11.22 4.66
CA TYR A 51 -19.28 12.67 4.74
C TYR A 51 -19.72 13.23 3.38
N VAL A 52 -20.82 13.97 3.40
CA VAL A 52 -21.33 14.74 2.27
C VAL A 52 -21.08 16.21 2.58
N MET A 53 -20.46 16.92 1.66
CA MET A 53 -20.08 18.31 1.84
C MET A 53 -21.34 19.17 1.93
N THR A 54 -21.39 20.01 2.96
CA THR A 54 -22.41 21.04 3.11
C THR A 54 -21.84 22.37 2.63
N ILE A 55 -22.61 23.10 1.82
CA ILE A 55 -22.15 24.37 1.25
C ILE A 55 -22.03 25.39 2.39
N PRO A 56 -20.86 26.05 2.56
CA PRO A 56 -20.71 27.07 3.58
C PRO A 56 -21.67 28.25 3.36
N PRO A 57 -22.16 28.91 4.41
CA PRO A 57 -23.06 30.06 4.27
C PRO A 57 -22.47 31.19 3.41
N GLY A 58 -23.22 31.61 2.39
CA GLY A 58 -22.80 32.65 1.44
C GLY A 58 -22.01 32.16 0.22
N PHE A 59 -21.72 30.86 0.16
CA PHE A 59 -21.08 30.21 -0.99
C PHE A 59 -22.10 29.51 -1.86
N HIS A 60 -21.75 29.27 -3.12
CA HIS A 60 -22.49 28.41 -4.04
C HIS A 60 -21.52 27.61 -4.91
N LYS A 61 -22.04 26.61 -5.63
CA LYS A 61 -21.25 25.76 -6.52
C LYS A 61 -21.05 26.44 -7.87
N VAL A 62 -19.81 26.38 -8.35
CA VAL A 62 -19.42 26.74 -9.71
C VAL A 62 -18.75 25.53 -10.35
N GLU A 63 -19.23 25.12 -11.52
CA GLU A 63 -18.84 23.87 -12.16
C GLU A 63 -18.28 24.12 -13.57
N SER A 64 -17.24 23.37 -13.94
CA SER A 64 -16.73 23.27 -15.31
C SER A 64 -16.16 21.86 -15.54
N GLY A 65 -16.82 21.07 -16.38
CA GLY A 65 -16.47 19.66 -16.58
C GLY A 65 -16.60 18.86 -15.27
N PHE A 66 -15.50 18.21 -14.85
CA PHE A 66 -15.44 17.43 -13.60
C PHE A 66 -14.98 18.26 -12.38
N ARG A 67 -14.64 19.53 -12.56
CA ARG A 67 -14.14 20.40 -11.49
C ARG A 67 -15.28 21.20 -10.87
N VAL A 68 -15.32 21.22 -9.54
CA VAL A 68 -16.30 21.98 -8.77
C VAL A 68 -15.58 22.90 -7.78
N ALA A 69 -15.96 24.18 -7.76
CA ALA A 69 -15.54 25.13 -6.75
C ALA A 69 -16.73 25.62 -5.91
N LEU A 70 -16.44 25.98 -4.67
CA LEU A 70 -17.33 26.71 -3.78
C LEU A 70 -16.76 28.12 -3.65
N CYS A 71 -17.50 29.12 -4.13
CA CYS A 71 -17.08 30.52 -4.04
C CYS A 71 -18.28 31.41 -3.72
N GLU A 72 -18.01 32.66 -3.35
CA GLU A 72 -19.05 33.68 -3.20
C GLU A 72 -19.41 34.28 -4.58
N ALA A 73 -20.58 34.91 -4.69
CA ALA A 73 -21.09 35.47 -5.97
C ALA A 73 -20.10 36.42 -6.66
N VAL A 74 -19.29 37.15 -5.88
CA VAL A 74 -18.29 38.09 -6.39
C VAL A 74 -17.14 37.41 -7.14
N ASP A 75 -16.90 36.12 -6.87
CA ASP A 75 -15.79 35.36 -7.45
C ASP A 75 -16.23 34.45 -8.62
N ASP A 76 -17.53 34.33 -8.86
CA ASP A 76 -18.13 33.35 -9.79
C ASP A 76 -17.50 33.36 -11.19
N ALA A 77 -17.46 34.55 -11.83
CA ALA A 77 -17.06 34.67 -13.22
C ALA A 77 -15.60 34.26 -13.47
N TRP A 78 -14.68 34.67 -12.58
CA TRP A 78 -13.27 34.36 -12.75
C TRP A 78 -12.95 32.93 -12.30
N VAL A 79 -13.63 32.41 -11.27
CA VAL A 79 -13.50 31.01 -10.85
C VAL A 79 -13.97 30.08 -11.96
N LYS A 80 -15.12 30.36 -12.56
CA LYS A 80 -15.66 29.56 -13.68
C LYS A 80 -14.68 29.49 -14.85
N LYS A 81 -14.08 30.63 -15.21
CA LYS A 81 -13.05 30.71 -16.24
C LYS A 81 -11.82 29.87 -15.86
N ALA A 82 -11.31 30.01 -14.64
CA ALA A 82 -10.16 29.25 -14.15
C ALA A 82 -10.40 27.73 -14.23
N LEU A 83 -11.59 27.27 -13.81
CA LEU A 83 -11.93 25.84 -13.84
C LEU A 83 -11.90 25.28 -15.28
N ALA A 84 -12.31 26.09 -16.26
CA ALA A 84 -12.32 25.71 -17.67
C ALA A 84 -10.92 25.74 -18.33
N ASP A 85 -10.10 26.73 -17.96
CA ASP A 85 -8.82 27.01 -18.64
C ASP A 85 -7.67 26.11 -18.17
N VAL A 86 -7.76 25.50 -16.97
CA VAL A 86 -6.66 24.66 -16.46
C VAL A 86 -6.47 23.39 -17.27
N ALA A 87 -5.27 23.21 -17.79
CA ALA A 87 -4.86 22.01 -18.50
C ALA A 87 -5.04 20.75 -17.60
N PRO A 88 -5.50 19.62 -18.16
CA PRO A 88 -5.56 18.36 -17.42
C PRO A 88 -4.18 17.93 -16.93
N THR A 89 -4.13 17.32 -15.74
CA THR A 89 -2.91 16.77 -15.19
C THR A 89 -2.45 15.53 -15.97
N THR A 90 -1.15 15.42 -16.25
CA THR A 90 -0.56 14.23 -16.88
C THR A 90 -0.77 12.99 -16.01
N MET A 91 -1.33 11.93 -16.59
CA MET A 91 -1.56 10.67 -15.89
C MET A 91 -0.32 9.75 -15.98
N PRO A 92 0.12 9.13 -14.88
CA PRO A 92 1.11 8.06 -14.90
C PRO A 92 0.61 6.87 -15.72
N THR A 93 1.51 6.09 -16.31
CA THR A 93 1.14 4.87 -17.06
C THR A 93 0.83 3.67 -16.15
N THR A 94 0.53 3.93 -14.88
CA THR A 94 0.28 2.94 -13.84
C THR A 94 -1.07 3.20 -13.17
N MET A 95 -1.96 3.90 -13.89
CA MET A 95 -3.33 4.09 -13.44
C MET A 95 -4.09 2.75 -13.45
N PRO A 96 -5.18 2.62 -12.67
CA PRO A 96 -5.92 1.37 -12.63
C PRO A 96 -6.39 0.88 -14.00
N ALA A 97 -6.80 1.77 -14.91
CA ALA A 97 -7.12 1.42 -16.29
C ALA A 97 -5.92 0.82 -17.04
N ASP A 98 -4.73 1.44 -16.93
CA ASP A 98 -3.51 0.92 -17.57
C ASP A 98 -3.16 -0.48 -17.05
N ILE A 99 -3.38 -0.74 -15.75
CA ILE A 99 -3.16 -2.06 -15.16
C ILE A 99 -4.12 -3.08 -15.76
N VAL A 100 -5.41 -2.73 -15.93
CA VAL A 100 -6.39 -3.61 -16.56
C VAL A 100 -5.97 -3.97 -17.99
N ASP A 101 -5.57 -2.97 -18.78
CA ASP A 101 -5.17 -3.19 -20.18
C ASP A 101 -3.91 -4.05 -20.25
N ARG A 102 -2.91 -3.77 -19.42
CA ARG A 102 -1.67 -4.56 -19.38
C ARG A 102 -1.89 -5.98 -18.87
N LEU A 103 -2.80 -6.22 -17.93
CA LEU A 103 -3.17 -7.57 -17.51
C LEU A 103 -3.75 -8.39 -18.67
N LYS A 104 -4.49 -7.75 -19.57
CA LYS A 104 -5.02 -8.41 -20.78
C LYS A 104 -3.91 -8.62 -21.80
N ASP A 105 -3.14 -7.59 -22.10
CA ASP A 105 -2.12 -7.62 -23.16
C ASP A 105 -0.93 -8.52 -22.81
N ARG A 106 -0.56 -8.59 -21.54
CA ARG A 106 0.58 -9.38 -21.04
C ARG A 106 0.18 -10.69 -20.38
N ARG A 107 -1.10 -11.09 -20.49
CA ARG A 107 -1.66 -12.27 -19.83
C ARG A 107 -0.81 -13.52 -20.01
N GLU A 108 -0.52 -13.89 -21.25
CA GLU A 108 0.22 -15.12 -21.57
C GLU A 108 1.68 -15.06 -21.10
N VAL A 109 2.30 -13.89 -21.15
CA VAL A 109 3.67 -13.68 -20.67
C VAL A 109 3.73 -13.86 -19.15
N LEU A 110 2.83 -13.18 -18.42
CA LEU A 110 2.71 -13.30 -16.97
C LEU A 110 2.39 -14.75 -16.56
N LYS A 111 1.45 -15.39 -17.26
CA LYS A 111 1.05 -16.77 -17.01
C LYS A 111 2.20 -17.75 -17.20
N ALA A 112 2.90 -17.70 -18.33
CA ALA A 112 4.04 -18.56 -18.60
C ALA A 112 5.14 -18.38 -17.54
N ARG A 113 5.45 -17.13 -17.19
CA ARG A 113 6.49 -16.80 -16.20
C ARG A 113 6.12 -17.27 -14.80
N ILE A 114 4.92 -16.94 -14.30
CA ILE A 114 4.45 -17.36 -12.98
C ILE A 114 4.38 -18.88 -12.90
N ALA A 115 3.87 -19.56 -13.93
CA ALA A 115 3.79 -21.02 -13.96
C ALA A 115 5.19 -21.67 -13.90
N GLY A 116 6.15 -21.13 -14.65
CA GLY A 116 7.54 -21.60 -14.66
C GLY A 116 8.24 -21.39 -13.33
N ASP A 117 8.25 -20.14 -12.84
CA ASP A 117 8.96 -19.74 -11.63
C ASP A 117 8.41 -20.46 -10.38
N LEU A 118 7.09 -20.66 -10.29
CA LEU A 118 6.45 -21.38 -9.19
C LEU A 118 6.33 -22.89 -9.42
N SER A 119 6.74 -23.37 -10.60
CA SER A 119 6.59 -24.77 -11.04
C SER A 119 5.17 -25.30 -10.80
N LEU A 120 4.16 -24.53 -11.22
CA LEU A 120 2.74 -24.88 -11.04
C LEU A 120 2.31 -25.91 -12.08
N LYS A 121 1.59 -26.93 -11.63
CA LYS A 121 0.97 -27.93 -12.51
C LYS A 121 -0.30 -27.41 -13.18
N ASP A 122 -1.04 -26.55 -12.47
CA ASP A 122 -2.29 -25.98 -12.94
C ASP A 122 -2.12 -24.47 -13.18
N ALA A 123 -1.91 -24.11 -14.45
CA ALA A 123 -1.79 -22.72 -14.87
C ALA A 123 -3.13 -21.97 -14.89
N THR A 124 -4.28 -22.67 -14.78
CA THR A 124 -5.60 -22.01 -14.76
C THR A 124 -5.82 -21.21 -13.48
N LEU A 125 -5.07 -21.51 -12.41
CA LEU A 125 -5.07 -20.73 -11.17
C LEU A 125 -4.57 -19.29 -11.40
N ILE A 126 -3.68 -19.10 -12.38
CA ILE A 126 -3.17 -17.77 -12.74
C ILE A 126 -4.24 -16.99 -13.51
N ASP A 127 -5.00 -17.66 -14.38
CA ASP A 127 -6.17 -17.05 -15.02
C ASP A 127 -7.20 -16.60 -13.97
N GLN A 128 -7.44 -17.42 -12.95
CA GLN A 128 -8.34 -17.06 -11.85
C GLN A 128 -7.82 -15.86 -11.04
N LEU A 129 -6.51 -15.79 -10.76
CA LEU A 129 -5.91 -14.62 -10.12
C LEU A 129 -6.17 -13.35 -10.95
N ILE A 130 -5.92 -13.39 -12.25
CA ILE A 130 -6.08 -12.24 -13.13
C ILE A 130 -7.56 -11.84 -13.22
N ASP A 131 -8.44 -12.78 -13.58
CA ASP A 131 -9.85 -12.50 -13.91
C ASP A 131 -10.72 -12.27 -12.68
N LYS A 132 -10.46 -12.98 -11.56
CA LYS A 132 -11.31 -12.92 -10.36
C LYS A 132 -10.76 -12.02 -9.26
N THR A 133 -9.50 -11.59 -9.35
CA THR A 133 -8.87 -10.76 -8.31
C THR A 133 -8.29 -9.47 -8.89
N MET A 134 -7.27 -9.56 -9.75
CA MET A 134 -6.51 -8.36 -10.15
C MET A 134 -7.33 -7.41 -11.03
N ILE A 135 -8.02 -7.92 -12.07
CA ILE A 135 -8.86 -7.09 -12.95
C ILE A 135 -10.02 -6.46 -12.16
N PRO A 136 -10.83 -7.21 -11.38
CA PRO A 136 -11.91 -6.61 -10.61
C PRO A 136 -11.44 -5.55 -9.61
N GLN A 137 -10.29 -5.77 -8.94
CA GLN A 137 -9.72 -4.79 -8.02
C GLN A 137 -9.28 -3.50 -8.75
N ALA A 138 -8.60 -3.64 -9.89
CA ALA A 138 -8.18 -2.49 -10.70
C ALA A 138 -9.39 -1.73 -11.29
N GLN A 139 -10.43 -2.44 -11.74
CA GLN A 139 -11.69 -1.83 -12.20
C GLN A 139 -12.38 -1.07 -11.08
N ARG A 140 -12.49 -1.66 -9.88
CA ARG A 140 -13.07 -0.99 -8.72
C ARG A 140 -12.33 0.31 -8.39
N LEU A 141 -10.99 0.31 -8.46
CA LEU A 141 -10.18 1.51 -8.27
C LEU A 141 -10.37 2.53 -9.40
N ASN A 142 -10.59 2.08 -10.65
CA ASN A 142 -10.86 2.97 -11.79
C ASN A 142 -12.23 3.66 -11.69
N GLU A 143 -13.21 2.98 -11.08
CA GLU A 143 -14.57 3.50 -10.87
C GLU A 143 -14.63 4.50 -9.70
N LEU A 144 -13.62 4.53 -8.83
CA LEU A 144 -13.55 5.51 -7.74
C LEU A 144 -13.27 6.91 -8.30
N GLN A 145 -14.29 7.76 -8.22
CA GLN A 145 -14.17 9.18 -8.50
C GLN A 145 -14.33 9.95 -7.19
N PRO A 146 -13.24 10.39 -6.53
CA PRO A 146 -13.35 11.18 -5.32
C PRO A 146 -13.94 12.55 -5.68
N PRO A 147 -15.08 12.94 -5.10
CA PRO A 147 -15.67 14.24 -5.38
C PRO A 147 -14.85 15.32 -4.69
N ILE A 148 -14.17 16.16 -5.47
CA ILE A 148 -13.31 17.25 -4.97
C ILE A 148 -13.97 18.59 -5.23
N PHE A 149 -14.08 19.39 -4.17
CA PHE A 149 -14.64 20.74 -4.14
C PHE A 149 -13.54 21.72 -3.73
N TYR A 150 -13.24 22.72 -4.56
CA TYR A 150 -12.27 23.76 -4.23
C TYR A 150 -12.96 24.92 -3.49
N LEU A 151 -12.69 25.09 -2.20
CA LEU A 151 -13.22 26.21 -1.41
C LEU A 151 -12.37 27.45 -1.64
N VAL A 152 -12.83 28.33 -2.52
CA VAL A 152 -12.16 29.55 -2.96
C VAL A 152 -12.55 30.70 -2.05
N SER A 153 -11.63 31.16 -1.20
CA SER A 153 -11.93 32.24 -0.25
C SER A 153 -10.69 32.85 0.39
N THR A 154 -10.89 33.86 1.24
CA THR A 154 -9.87 34.37 2.15
C THR A 154 -9.87 33.57 3.45
N ARG A 155 -8.73 33.58 4.17
CA ARG A 155 -8.60 32.89 5.46
C ARG A 155 -9.58 33.42 6.50
N ASP A 156 -9.78 34.74 6.55
CA ASP A 156 -10.74 35.37 7.47
C ASP A 156 -12.18 34.97 7.17
N ARG A 157 -12.54 34.83 5.89
CA ARG A 157 -13.87 34.40 5.52
C ARG A 157 -14.13 32.95 5.92
N ILE A 158 -13.15 32.06 5.73
CA ILE A 158 -13.23 30.67 6.21
C ILE A 158 -13.37 30.65 7.75
N LYS A 159 -12.62 31.48 8.46
CA LYS A 159 -12.73 31.63 9.92
C LYS A 159 -14.15 32.04 10.34
N GLN A 160 -14.75 33.00 9.64
CA GLN A 160 -16.11 33.46 9.92
C GLN A 160 -17.15 32.35 9.75
N VAL A 161 -17.10 31.58 8.65
CA VAL A 161 -18.07 30.51 8.42
C VAL A 161 -17.91 29.35 9.41
N LEU A 162 -16.68 29.01 9.82
CA LEU A 162 -16.43 28.03 10.87
C LEU A 162 -16.97 28.50 12.23
N LYS A 163 -16.80 29.79 12.57
CA LYS A 163 -17.40 30.39 13.78
C LYS A 163 -18.93 30.40 13.73
N ALA A 164 -19.51 30.57 12.54
CA ALA A 164 -20.95 30.55 12.32
C ALA A 164 -21.57 29.13 12.35
N GLY A 165 -20.75 28.08 12.57
CA GLY A 165 -21.22 26.71 12.74
C GLY A 165 -21.13 25.85 11.49
N TRP A 166 -20.56 26.34 10.38
CA TRP A 166 -20.19 25.46 9.29
C TRP A 166 -19.09 24.48 9.73
N SER A 167 -19.16 23.24 9.27
CA SER A 167 -18.18 22.22 9.63
C SER A 167 -17.85 21.29 8.46
N ASP A 168 -16.56 20.97 8.36
CA ASP A 168 -16.00 19.93 7.51
C ASP A 168 -14.91 19.21 8.33
N PRO A 169 -14.81 17.86 8.28
CA PRO A 169 -13.84 17.10 9.06
C PRO A 169 -12.37 17.53 8.87
N ARG A 170 -12.05 18.20 7.76
CA ARG A 170 -10.69 18.66 7.43
C ARG A 170 -10.41 20.07 7.92
N PHE A 171 -11.42 20.84 8.33
CA PHE A 171 -11.27 22.22 8.77
C PHE A 171 -11.46 22.31 10.28
N HIS A 172 -10.54 23.00 10.96
CA HIS A 172 -10.59 23.20 12.38
C HIS A 172 -10.34 24.66 12.73
N TYR A 173 -11.27 25.27 13.46
CA TYR A 173 -11.06 26.60 14.03
C TYR A 173 -10.34 26.47 15.38
N ASN A 174 -9.09 26.90 15.41
CA ASN A 174 -8.27 26.98 16.61
C ASN A 174 -8.61 28.26 17.39
N ARG A 175 -9.40 28.09 18.46
CA ARG A 175 -9.83 29.20 19.33
C ARG A 175 -8.67 29.90 20.04
N VAL A 176 -7.58 29.20 20.34
CA VAL A 176 -6.46 29.76 21.10
C VAL A 176 -5.70 30.78 20.27
N ASN A 177 -5.52 30.50 18.97
CA ASN A 177 -4.77 31.35 18.05
C ASN A 177 -5.67 32.25 17.17
N ASP A 178 -6.99 32.20 17.35
CA ASP A 178 -8.00 32.80 16.47
C ASP A 178 -7.75 32.49 14.97
N ASP A 179 -7.46 31.23 14.66
CA ASP A 179 -6.97 30.83 13.34
C ASP A 179 -7.60 29.54 12.80
N VAL A 180 -7.47 29.30 11.51
CA VAL A 180 -7.99 28.12 10.80
C VAL A 180 -6.85 27.17 10.45
N ASN A 181 -6.99 25.93 10.90
CA ASN A 181 -6.16 24.82 10.48
C ASN A 181 -6.94 23.92 9.52
N PHE A 182 -6.22 23.32 8.57
CA PHE A 182 -6.83 22.32 7.69
C PHE A 182 -5.86 21.19 7.35
N SER A 183 -6.40 19.99 7.11
CA SER A 183 -5.63 18.85 6.60
C SER A 183 -5.94 18.61 5.12
N PRO A 184 -4.92 18.64 4.24
CA PRO A 184 -5.08 18.30 2.82
C PRO A 184 -5.03 16.78 2.57
N ASP A 185 -5.03 15.94 3.61
CA ASP A 185 -4.79 14.50 3.46
C ASP A 185 -5.91 13.82 2.64
N LEU A 186 -5.52 13.29 1.49
CA LEU A 186 -6.36 12.42 0.67
C LEU A 186 -6.28 10.98 1.18
N ARG A 187 -7.41 10.46 1.67
CA ARG A 187 -7.53 9.06 2.10
C ARG A 187 -8.42 8.31 1.12
N LEU A 188 -7.80 7.66 0.14
CA LEU A 188 -8.51 6.75 -0.78
C LEU A 188 -8.99 5.51 -0.01
N SER A 189 -10.25 5.14 -0.23
CA SER A 189 -10.84 3.89 0.26
C SER A 189 -11.60 3.23 -0.89
N ASP A 190 -11.32 1.96 -1.12
CA ASP A 190 -12.00 1.10 -2.10
C ASP A 190 -13.13 0.29 -1.46
N GLU A 191 -13.23 0.24 -0.14
CA GLU A 191 -14.22 -0.55 0.58
C GLU A 191 -15.58 0.14 0.66
N ARG A 192 -15.62 1.48 0.59
CA ARG A 192 -16.82 2.30 0.73
C ARG A 192 -16.80 3.49 -0.24
N PRO A 193 -17.97 4.09 -0.54
CA PRO A 193 -18.02 5.35 -1.28
C PRO A 193 -17.13 6.42 -0.63
N MET A 194 -16.40 7.17 -1.46
CA MET A 194 -15.48 8.22 -1.02
C MET A 194 -16.23 9.41 -0.42
N ASP A 195 -15.68 9.95 0.68
CA ASP A 195 -16.16 11.19 1.30
C ASP A 195 -15.95 12.39 0.37
N ASP A 196 -16.87 13.37 0.42
CA ASP A 196 -16.73 14.62 -0.33
C ASP A 196 -15.56 15.44 0.19
N MET A 197 -14.66 15.85 -0.70
CA MET A 197 -13.40 16.49 -0.34
C MET A 197 -13.39 17.99 -0.59
N VAL A 198 -13.37 18.78 0.48
CA VAL A 198 -13.21 20.23 0.42
C VAL A 198 -11.73 20.58 0.52
N MET A 199 -11.17 21.13 -0.55
CA MET A 199 -9.79 21.58 -0.66
C MET A 199 -9.73 23.11 -0.58
N PRO A 200 -8.99 23.69 0.37
CA PRO A 200 -8.92 25.14 0.50
C PRO A 200 -8.08 25.76 -0.61
N VAL A 201 -8.61 26.82 -1.22
CA VAL A 201 -7.90 27.71 -2.14
C VAL A 201 -7.93 29.10 -1.50
N ILE A 202 -6.84 29.42 -0.78
CA ILE A 202 -6.77 30.62 0.07
C ILE A 202 -5.96 31.70 -0.62
N TYR A 203 -6.57 32.86 -0.80
CA TYR A 203 -5.90 34.05 -1.33
C TYR A 203 -5.96 35.21 -0.32
N ALA A 204 -5.04 36.18 -0.47
CA ALA A 204 -5.01 37.39 0.37
C ALA A 204 -6.15 38.36 -0.02
N PRO A 205 -6.78 39.10 0.92
CA PRO A 205 -7.90 39.99 0.60
C PRO A 205 -7.60 41.04 -0.48
N ASP A 206 -6.37 41.50 -0.56
CA ASP A 206 -5.83 42.46 -1.52
C ASP A 206 -5.20 41.82 -2.76
N ALA A 207 -5.31 40.50 -2.92
CA ALA A 207 -4.77 39.79 -4.06
C ALA A 207 -5.40 40.29 -5.37
N THR A 208 -4.54 40.64 -6.33
CA THR A 208 -4.92 40.97 -7.71
C THR A 208 -5.67 39.80 -8.37
N PRO A 209 -6.55 40.06 -9.36
CA PRO A 209 -7.24 39.00 -10.10
C PRO A 209 -6.29 37.92 -10.66
N GLU A 210 -5.13 38.31 -11.19
CA GLU A 210 -4.12 37.41 -11.73
C GLU A 210 -3.52 36.50 -10.65
N ALA A 211 -3.29 37.05 -9.45
CA ALA A 211 -2.80 36.27 -8.32
C ALA A 211 -3.84 35.26 -7.83
N LYS A 212 -5.12 35.65 -7.74
CA LYS A 212 -6.21 34.72 -7.37
C LYS A 212 -6.33 33.57 -8.36
N LEU A 213 -6.28 33.88 -9.66
CA LEU A 213 -6.28 32.89 -10.73
C LEU A 213 -5.13 31.91 -10.56
N LYS A 214 -3.90 32.41 -10.48
CA LYS A 214 -2.69 31.58 -10.34
C LYS A 214 -2.73 30.67 -9.11
N ILE A 215 -3.23 31.17 -7.97
CA ILE A 215 -3.37 30.35 -6.74
C ILE A 215 -4.36 29.20 -6.99
N LEU A 216 -5.52 29.49 -7.59
CA LEU A 216 -6.51 28.46 -7.90
C LEU A 216 -5.93 27.42 -8.87
N GLU A 217 -5.29 27.86 -9.95
CA GLU A 217 -4.68 26.95 -10.94
C GLU A 217 -3.63 26.02 -10.31
N GLN A 218 -2.71 26.58 -9.52
CA GLN A 218 -1.68 25.81 -8.84
C GLN A 218 -2.27 24.79 -7.86
N MET A 219 -3.30 25.18 -7.12
CA MET A 219 -3.97 24.28 -6.18
C MET A 219 -4.71 23.16 -6.91
N MET A 220 -5.37 23.44 -8.03
CA MET A 220 -6.02 22.41 -8.85
C MET A 220 -5.00 21.43 -9.41
N GLN A 221 -3.94 21.92 -10.05
CA GLN A 221 -2.89 21.06 -10.61
C GLN A 221 -2.23 20.19 -9.53
N ARG A 222 -1.89 20.78 -8.38
CA ARG A 222 -1.29 20.03 -7.27
C ARG A 222 -2.22 18.95 -6.72
N ASN A 223 -3.49 19.28 -6.53
CA ASN A 223 -4.46 18.35 -5.95
C ASN A 223 -4.81 17.23 -6.94
N GLU A 224 -5.01 17.55 -8.21
CA GLU A 224 -5.21 16.55 -9.27
C GLU A 224 -4.01 15.61 -9.38
N ALA A 225 -2.78 16.14 -9.41
CA ALA A 225 -1.57 15.32 -9.41
C ALA A 225 -1.47 14.41 -8.18
N SER A 226 -1.79 14.93 -6.99
CA SER A 226 -1.80 14.15 -5.76
C SER A 226 -2.82 13.00 -5.80
N VAL A 227 -4.00 13.25 -6.35
CA VAL A 227 -5.07 12.25 -6.50
C VAL A 227 -4.67 11.16 -7.48
N VAL A 228 -4.21 11.56 -8.65
CA VAL A 228 -3.72 10.65 -9.69
C VAL A 228 -2.56 9.79 -9.17
N ASP A 229 -1.61 10.40 -8.46
CA ASP A 229 -0.51 9.70 -7.81
C ASP A 229 -0.99 8.71 -6.73
N ALA A 230 -2.00 9.09 -5.94
CA ALA A 230 -2.55 8.23 -4.92
C ALA A 230 -3.26 7.00 -5.54
N PHE A 231 -4.00 7.20 -6.64
CA PHE A 231 -4.59 6.10 -7.41
C PHE A 231 -3.53 5.18 -7.98
N SER A 232 -2.55 5.73 -8.69
CA SER A 232 -1.43 4.97 -9.24
C SER A 232 -0.73 4.13 -8.16
N ARG A 233 -0.37 4.73 -7.01
CA ARG A 233 0.26 4.00 -5.89
C ARG A 233 -0.64 2.90 -5.33
N ARG A 234 -1.93 3.19 -5.12
CA ARG A 234 -2.89 2.21 -4.59
C ARG A 234 -3.07 1.03 -5.55
N SER A 235 -3.19 1.30 -6.84
CA SER A 235 -3.32 0.27 -7.88
C SER A 235 -2.11 -0.64 -7.95
N GLN A 236 -0.89 -0.08 -7.91
CA GLN A 236 0.34 -0.88 -7.83
C GLN A 236 0.40 -1.73 -6.55
N LEU A 237 0.06 -1.14 -5.40
CA LEU A 237 0.07 -1.86 -4.13
C LEU A 237 -0.91 -3.04 -4.13
N VAL A 238 -2.14 -2.83 -4.57
CA VAL A 238 -3.17 -3.88 -4.60
C VAL A 238 -2.78 -5.01 -5.56
N ALA A 239 -2.26 -4.68 -6.75
CA ALA A 239 -1.76 -5.67 -7.69
C ALA A 239 -0.59 -6.50 -7.09
N GLN A 240 0.36 -5.84 -6.42
CA GLN A 240 1.49 -6.52 -5.80
C GLN A 240 1.03 -7.43 -4.65
N LEU A 241 0.10 -6.97 -3.81
CA LEU A 241 -0.48 -7.78 -2.73
C LEU A 241 -1.18 -9.03 -3.27
N ALA A 242 -1.95 -8.92 -4.35
CA ALA A 242 -2.60 -10.06 -4.99
C ALA A 242 -1.58 -11.10 -5.48
N LEU A 243 -0.47 -10.67 -6.08
CA LEU A 243 0.63 -11.56 -6.50
C LEU A 243 1.29 -12.24 -5.29
N ILE A 244 1.55 -11.49 -4.22
CA ILE A 244 2.15 -12.05 -2.99
C ILE A 244 1.24 -13.11 -2.37
N GLU A 245 -0.06 -12.82 -2.26
CA GLU A 245 -1.05 -13.75 -1.72
C GLU A 245 -1.15 -15.01 -2.59
N PHE A 246 -1.09 -14.86 -3.92
CA PHE A 246 -1.06 -15.98 -4.84
C PHE A 246 0.20 -16.85 -4.65
N ILE A 247 1.38 -16.23 -4.57
CA ILE A 247 2.65 -16.93 -4.30
C ILE A 247 2.56 -17.69 -2.97
N GLN A 248 2.04 -17.05 -1.91
CA GLN A 248 1.83 -17.70 -0.62
C GLN A 248 0.98 -18.97 -0.77
N LYS A 249 -0.23 -18.81 -1.30
CA LYS A 249 -1.22 -19.89 -1.36
C LYS A 249 -0.80 -21.05 -2.27
N GLN A 250 -0.22 -20.74 -3.42
CA GLN A 250 0.03 -21.75 -4.46
C GLN A 250 1.43 -22.36 -4.38
N ALA A 251 2.41 -21.62 -3.88
CA ALA A 251 3.79 -22.09 -3.86
C ALA A 251 4.34 -22.39 -2.47
N LEU A 252 3.96 -21.62 -1.44
CA LEU A 252 4.62 -21.66 -0.13
C LEU A 252 3.81 -22.42 0.92
N ASP A 253 2.50 -22.19 1.03
CA ASP A 253 1.62 -22.90 1.97
C ASP A 253 1.73 -24.43 1.84
N PRO A 254 1.76 -25.02 0.62
CA PRO A 254 1.90 -26.47 0.47
C PRO A 254 3.22 -27.04 1.02
N LEU A 255 4.26 -26.20 1.19
CA LEU A 255 5.56 -26.62 1.71
C LEU A 255 5.55 -26.76 3.25
N ASN A 256 4.55 -26.20 3.94
CA ASN A 256 4.45 -26.19 5.40
C ASN A 256 5.77 -25.72 6.08
N LEU A 257 6.30 -24.58 5.62
CA LEU A 257 7.57 -24.04 6.10
C LEU A 257 7.52 -23.80 7.62
N LYS A 258 8.55 -24.31 8.32
CA LYS A 258 8.77 -24.04 9.74
C LYS A 258 9.27 -22.61 9.95
N ASP A 259 9.26 -22.12 11.19
CA ASP A 259 9.66 -20.75 11.51
C ASP A 259 11.07 -20.40 11.04
N ASP A 260 12.02 -21.32 11.16
CA ASP A 260 13.41 -21.22 10.68
C ASP A 260 13.58 -21.37 9.15
N GLN A 261 12.48 -21.58 8.43
CA GLN A 261 12.41 -21.70 6.97
C GLN A 261 11.57 -20.57 6.33
N GLN A 262 10.76 -19.85 7.11
CA GLN A 262 9.84 -18.81 6.62
C GLN A 262 10.54 -17.66 5.90
N TRP A 263 11.81 -17.37 6.23
CA TRP A 263 12.62 -16.36 5.54
C TRP A 263 12.68 -16.61 4.03
N LEU A 264 12.73 -17.87 3.59
CA LEU A 264 12.77 -18.19 2.17
C LEU A 264 11.47 -17.78 1.50
N GLY A 265 10.33 -18.09 2.13
CA GLY A 265 9.01 -17.72 1.63
C GLY A 265 8.84 -16.21 1.50
N LEU A 266 9.18 -15.46 2.54
CA LEU A 266 9.13 -13.99 2.51
C LEU A 266 10.06 -13.40 1.43
N GLY A 267 11.27 -13.94 1.30
CA GLY A 267 12.21 -13.48 0.28
C GLY A 267 11.73 -13.81 -1.14
N MET A 268 11.17 -15.00 -1.36
CA MET A 268 10.59 -15.40 -2.65
C MET A 268 9.39 -14.54 -3.01
N GLN A 269 8.50 -14.23 -2.06
CA GLN A 269 7.40 -13.28 -2.29
C GLN A 269 7.91 -11.92 -2.74
N ALA A 270 8.94 -11.39 -2.08
CA ALA A 270 9.51 -10.10 -2.45
C ALA A 270 10.09 -10.13 -3.87
N VAL A 271 10.92 -11.13 -4.17
CA VAL A 271 11.62 -11.22 -5.47
C VAL A 271 10.67 -11.51 -6.62
N LEU A 272 9.82 -12.53 -6.48
CA LEU A 272 8.90 -12.92 -7.54
C LEU A 272 7.80 -11.88 -7.77
N SER A 273 7.25 -11.28 -6.71
CA SER A 273 6.26 -10.22 -6.91
C SER A 273 6.88 -9.00 -7.61
N ALA A 274 8.13 -8.62 -7.30
CA ALA A 274 8.82 -7.56 -8.02
C ALA A 274 9.03 -7.90 -9.50
N LYS A 275 9.45 -9.14 -9.81
CA LYS A 275 9.61 -9.64 -11.19
C LYS A 275 8.30 -9.59 -11.97
N TYR A 276 7.19 -10.05 -11.39
CA TYR A 276 5.89 -10.02 -12.07
C TYR A 276 5.33 -8.61 -12.20
N MET A 277 5.57 -7.75 -11.21
CA MET A 277 5.21 -6.34 -11.26
C MET A 277 6.03 -5.58 -12.31
N HIS A 278 7.27 -5.97 -12.60
CA HIS A 278 8.04 -5.40 -13.70
C HIS A 278 7.33 -5.61 -15.05
N ASP A 279 6.88 -6.84 -15.33
CA ASP A 279 6.15 -7.13 -16.58
C ASP A 279 4.82 -6.39 -16.68
N LEU A 280 4.15 -6.19 -15.53
CA LEU A 280 2.87 -5.51 -15.45
C LEU A 280 3.01 -3.98 -15.53
N LEU A 281 4.00 -3.39 -14.86
CA LEU A 281 4.12 -1.96 -14.70
C LEU A 281 5.15 -1.32 -15.64
N GLY A 282 6.01 -2.10 -16.29
CA GLY A 282 7.12 -1.58 -17.10
C GLY A 282 8.13 -0.79 -16.28
N VAL A 283 8.05 -0.83 -14.95
CA VAL A 283 9.06 -0.26 -14.04
C VAL A 283 10.18 -1.27 -13.84
N SER A 284 11.41 -0.80 -13.62
CA SER A 284 12.56 -1.68 -13.42
C SER A 284 12.33 -2.65 -12.24
N GLU A 285 12.59 -3.95 -12.46
CA GLU A 285 12.59 -4.96 -11.39
C GLU A 285 13.58 -4.57 -10.29
N GLU A 286 14.76 -4.07 -10.67
CA GLU A 286 15.80 -3.62 -9.75
C GLU A 286 15.32 -2.46 -8.87
N ASP A 287 14.54 -1.53 -9.42
CA ASP A 287 13.97 -0.42 -8.63
C ASP A 287 12.91 -0.90 -7.63
N LEU A 288 12.07 -1.87 -8.03
CA LEU A 288 11.09 -2.49 -7.15
C LEU A 288 11.79 -3.26 -6.02
N LEU A 289 12.78 -4.09 -6.36
CA LEU A 289 13.60 -4.82 -5.39
C LEU A 289 14.36 -3.88 -4.46
N ALA A 290 14.92 -2.79 -4.98
CA ALA A 290 15.63 -1.80 -4.19
C ALA A 290 14.71 -1.15 -3.15
N ARG A 291 13.42 -0.93 -3.45
CA ARG A 291 12.44 -0.45 -2.47
C ARG A 291 12.14 -1.50 -1.40
N MET A 292 12.03 -2.77 -1.78
CA MET A 292 11.71 -3.86 -0.85
C MET A 292 12.88 -4.26 0.05
N THR A 293 14.12 -4.00 -0.39
CA THR A 293 15.37 -4.36 0.30
C THR A 293 16.07 -3.17 0.97
N ARG A 294 15.47 -1.97 0.94
CA ARG A 294 16.03 -0.77 1.57
C ARG A 294 15.87 -0.83 3.08
N ASP A 295 16.91 -0.43 3.80
CA ASP A 295 16.82 -0.22 5.25
C ASP A 295 15.99 1.02 5.55
N ASP A 296 15.07 0.92 6.51
CA ASP A 296 14.51 2.11 7.13
C ASP A 296 15.55 2.69 8.11
N PRO A 297 16.09 3.91 7.88
CA PRO A 297 17.04 4.52 8.79
C PRO A 297 16.47 4.74 10.20
N ARG A 298 15.12 4.83 10.33
CA ARG A 298 14.41 5.00 11.60
C ARG A 298 14.20 3.70 12.35
N ASN A 299 14.35 2.54 11.69
CA ASN A 299 14.25 1.25 12.34
C ASN A 299 15.55 0.96 13.13
N PRO A 300 15.49 0.87 14.48
CA PRO A 300 16.66 0.57 15.28
C PRO A 300 17.16 -0.87 15.11
N VAL A 301 16.32 -1.79 14.62
CA VAL A 301 16.73 -3.17 14.31
C VAL A 301 17.31 -3.19 12.89
N ARG A 302 18.62 -3.42 12.78
CA ARG A 302 19.27 -3.54 11.46
C ARG A 302 19.01 -4.93 10.88
N PRO A 303 18.68 -5.05 9.58
CA PRO A 303 18.47 -6.35 8.95
C PRO A 303 19.66 -7.29 9.16
N ASP A 304 20.90 -6.81 9.02
CA ASP A 304 22.09 -7.66 9.16
C ASP A 304 22.23 -8.32 10.55
N ALA A 305 21.67 -7.72 11.60
CA ALA A 305 21.68 -8.26 12.96
C ALA A 305 20.64 -9.38 13.20
N VAL A 306 19.76 -9.66 12.24
CA VAL A 306 18.72 -10.69 12.36
C VAL A 306 19.26 -12.06 11.95
N ASP A 307 19.15 -13.09 12.79
CA ASP A 307 19.40 -14.48 12.39
C ASP A 307 18.14 -15.08 11.76
N LEU A 308 18.22 -15.47 10.48
CA LEU A 308 17.09 -16.07 9.76
C LEU A 308 16.87 -17.54 10.10
N LEU A 309 17.88 -18.25 10.60
CA LEU A 309 17.79 -19.66 11.01
C LEU A 309 17.32 -19.80 12.46
N HIS A 310 17.49 -18.75 13.27
CA HIS A 310 17.04 -18.71 14.66
C HIS A 310 16.20 -17.45 14.89
N PRO A 311 15.02 -17.35 14.26
CA PRO A 311 14.18 -16.17 14.42
C PRO A 311 13.81 -16.00 15.89
N ALA A 312 13.96 -14.78 16.39
CA ALA A 312 13.57 -14.47 17.76
C ALA A 312 12.05 -14.65 17.95
N ASP A 313 11.67 -15.24 19.08
CA ASP A 313 10.27 -15.50 19.42
C ASP A 313 9.53 -14.16 19.64
N ARG A 314 8.58 -13.88 18.75
CA ARG A 314 7.79 -12.64 18.77
C ARG A 314 6.94 -12.51 20.04
N ALA A 315 6.57 -13.63 20.67
CA ALA A 315 5.80 -13.61 21.92
C ALA A 315 6.66 -13.13 23.11
N GLN A 316 7.98 -13.24 23.01
CA GLN A 316 8.93 -12.80 24.05
C GLN A 316 9.42 -11.37 23.84
N MET A 317 9.14 -10.78 22.67
CA MET A 317 9.48 -9.39 22.37
C MET A 317 8.49 -8.43 23.03
N LYS A 318 8.96 -7.23 23.37
CA LYS A 318 8.01 -6.16 23.70
C LYS A 318 7.21 -5.80 22.44
N ARG A 319 5.94 -5.47 22.63
CA ARG A 319 4.96 -5.27 21.56
C ARG A 319 5.41 -4.23 20.51
N GLU A 320 6.09 -3.17 20.95
CA GLU A 320 6.60 -2.11 20.10
C GLU A 320 7.77 -2.54 19.20
N TRP A 321 8.50 -3.61 19.56
CA TRP A 321 9.63 -4.13 18.79
C TRP A 321 9.23 -5.15 17.73
N VAL A 322 8.10 -5.83 17.91
CA VAL A 322 7.59 -6.83 16.95
C VAL A 322 7.52 -6.31 15.51
N PRO A 323 6.90 -5.14 15.21
CA PRO A 323 6.85 -4.64 13.84
C PRO A 323 8.23 -4.23 13.30
N LEU A 324 9.10 -3.68 14.15
CA LEU A 324 10.47 -3.27 13.79
C LEU A 324 11.33 -4.48 13.42
N TYR A 325 11.27 -5.54 14.23
CA TYR A 325 11.93 -6.81 13.93
C TYR A 325 11.35 -7.47 12.68
N GLY A 326 10.02 -7.47 12.52
CA GLY A 326 9.35 -8.02 11.34
C GLY A 326 9.81 -7.37 10.03
N ASP A 327 9.93 -6.03 10.02
CA ASP A 327 10.48 -5.30 8.87
C ASP A 327 11.94 -5.67 8.60
N ALA A 328 12.79 -5.69 9.63
CA ALA A 328 14.20 -6.05 9.48
C ALA A 328 14.40 -7.49 8.96
N TYR A 329 13.62 -8.44 9.48
CA TYR A 329 13.58 -9.84 9.04
C TYR A 329 13.15 -9.95 7.56
N ARG A 330 12.10 -9.21 7.16
CA ARG A 330 11.61 -9.17 5.77
C ARG A 330 12.68 -8.60 4.82
N VAL A 331 13.31 -7.48 5.18
CA VAL A 331 14.35 -6.85 4.37
C VAL A 331 15.55 -7.79 4.20
N LYS A 332 16.02 -8.43 5.28
CA LYS A 332 17.12 -9.41 5.18
C LYS A 332 16.72 -10.60 4.31
N SER A 333 15.54 -11.17 4.53
CA SER A 333 15.01 -12.28 3.74
C SER A 333 15.00 -11.97 2.24
N ALA A 334 14.49 -10.79 1.86
CA ALA A 334 14.48 -10.32 0.48
C ALA A 334 15.90 -10.15 -0.10
N ARG A 335 16.85 -9.61 0.68
CA ARG A 335 18.27 -9.49 0.26
C ARG A 335 18.90 -10.85 0.00
N VAL A 336 18.72 -11.81 0.91
CA VAL A 336 19.30 -13.16 0.78
C VAL A 336 18.77 -13.84 -0.48
N VAL A 337 17.45 -13.86 -0.67
CA VAL A 337 16.84 -14.51 -1.85
C VAL A 337 17.20 -13.79 -3.14
N ARG A 338 17.22 -12.45 -3.15
CA ARG A 338 17.65 -11.67 -4.31
C ARG A 338 19.09 -11.98 -4.71
N ASN A 339 20.01 -11.94 -3.75
CA ASN A 339 21.43 -12.21 -4.01
C ASN A 339 21.66 -13.65 -4.45
N TRP A 340 20.91 -14.60 -3.88
CA TRP A 340 20.94 -16.00 -4.29
C TRP A 340 20.43 -16.17 -5.73
N ALA A 341 19.27 -15.62 -6.06
CA ALA A 341 18.71 -15.69 -7.42
C ALA A 341 19.65 -15.04 -8.45
N ALA A 342 20.27 -13.89 -8.11
CA ALA A 342 21.23 -13.23 -8.98
C ALA A 342 22.50 -14.07 -9.25
N LYS A 343 22.97 -14.86 -8.27
CA LYS A 343 24.13 -15.76 -8.43
C LYS A 343 23.80 -17.01 -9.25
N CYS A 344 22.58 -17.52 -9.14
CA CYS A 344 22.20 -18.83 -9.68
C CYS A 344 21.41 -18.76 -11.01
N GLY A 345 20.92 -17.58 -11.39
CA GLY A 345 20.08 -17.38 -12.56
C GLY A 345 18.58 -17.59 -12.29
N GLU A 346 17.76 -17.30 -13.30
CA GLU A 346 16.29 -17.21 -13.16
C GLU A 346 15.63 -18.52 -12.72
N SER A 347 16.20 -19.69 -13.06
CA SER A 347 15.61 -20.99 -12.73
C SER A 347 15.81 -21.42 -11.28
N ALA A 348 16.65 -20.72 -10.51
CA ALA A 348 17.04 -21.13 -9.15
C ALA A 348 15.85 -21.33 -8.21
N VAL A 349 14.87 -20.42 -8.29
CA VAL A 349 13.65 -20.47 -7.47
C VAL A 349 12.81 -21.70 -7.83
N ALA A 350 12.54 -21.90 -9.12
CA ALA A 350 11.77 -23.05 -9.62
C ALA A 350 12.42 -24.38 -9.23
N THR A 351 13.73 -24.52 -9.45
CA THR A 351 14.49 -25.73 -9.10
C THR A 351 14.43 -26.03 -7.60
N THR A 352 14.60 -25.02 -6.75
CA THR A 352 14.52 -25.20 -5.29
C THR A 352 13.11 -25.54 -4.83
N LEU A 353 12.08 -24.88 -5.37
CA LEU A 353 10.68 -25.22 -5.05
C LEU A 353 10.35 -26.67 -5.44
N ALA A 354 10.79 -27.11 -6.62
CA ALA A 354 10.62 -28.49 -7.05
C ALA A 354 11.34 -29.47 -6.12
N ALA A 355 12.58 -29.16 -5.73
CA ALA A 355 13.36 -29.98 -4.80
C ALA A 355 12.73 -30.06 -3.41
N MET A 356 12.21 -28.95 -2.87
CA MET A 356 11.52 -28.91 -1.58
C MET A 356 10.23 -29.73 -1.59
N ARG A 357 9.48 -29.71 -2.70
CA ARG A 357 8.27 -30.55 -2.85
C ARG A 357 8.60 -32.04 -2.90
N ALA A 358 9.73 -32.40 -3.51
CA ALA A 358 10.18 -33.78 -3.58
C ALA A 358 10.76 -34.27 -2.24
N ASN A 359 11.57 -33.42 -1.58
CA ASN A 359 12.28 -33.72 -0.34
C ASN A 359 12.17 -32.53 0.63
N PRO A 360 11.08 -32.44 1.41
CA PRO A 360 10.89 -31.34 2.35
C PRO A 360 12.04 -31.28 3.38
N PRO A 361 12.73 -30.13 3.52
CA PRO A 361 13.82 -30.02 4.49
C PRO A 361 13.29 -30.09 5.93
N ALA A 362 14.03 -30.79 6.79
CA ALA A 362 13.63 -31.01 8.18
C ALA A 362 13.64 -29.73 9.04
N ASP A 363 14.54 -28.79 8.75
CA ASP A 363 14.75 -27.53 9.48
C ASP A 363 15.42 -26.49 8.56
N GLY A 364 15.76 -25.32 9.09
CA GLY A 364 16.41 -24.24 8.36
C GLY A 364 17.81 -24.58 7.87
N ALA A 365 18.58 -25.36 8.63
CA ALA A 365 19.93 -25.78 8.23
C ALA A 365 19.87 -26.78 7.06
N ALA A 366 18.95 -27.75 7.12
CA ALA A 366 18.67 -28.67 6.03
C ALA A 366 18.17 -27.94 4.79
N LEU A 367 17.40 -26.86 4.94
CA LEU A 367 16.98 -26.01 3.83
C LEU A 367 18.17 -25.31 3.15
N VAL A 368 19.08 -24.70 3.93
CA VAL A 368 20.30 -24.09 3.37
C VAL A 368 21.15 -25.12 2.63
N ASN A 369 21.29 -26.33 3.19
CA ASN A 369 22.00 -27.41 2.53
C ASN A 369 21.29 -27.87 1.24
N LEU A 370 19.96 -27.96 1.24
CA LEU A 370 19.19 -28.27 0.03
C LEU A 370 19.47 -27.23 -1.06
N ILE A 371 19.41 -25.93 -0.74
CA ILE A 371 19.71 -24.83 -1.69
C ILE A 371 21.14 -24.96 -2.24
N LYS A 372 22.11 -25.27 -1.38
CA LYS A 372 23.49 -25.49 -1.79
C LYS A 372 23.63 -26.66 -2.76
N VAL A 373 22.97 -27.77 -2.49
CA VAL A 373 23.01 -28.95 -3.37
C VAL A 373 22.29 -28.69 -4.69
N THR A 374 21.17 -27.98 -4.69
CA THR A 374 20.37 -27.75 -5.89
C THR A 374 20.93 -26.65 -6.79
N THR A 375 21.58 -25.64 -6.21
CA THR A 375 22.02 -24.45 -6.97
C THR A 375 23.52 -24.18 -6.92
N GLY A 376 24.28 -24.92 -6.13
CA GLY A 376 25.72 -24.74 -5.97
C GLY A 376 26.13 -23.55 -5.08
N VAL A 377 25.17 -22.76 -4.58
CA VAL A 377 25.44 -21.58 -3.73
C VAL A 377 25.14 -21.87 -2.27
N ASP A 378 26.16 -21.68 -1.43
CA ASP A 378 26.06 -21.78 0.02
C ASP A 378 25.59 -20.44 0.62
N LEU A 379 24.48 -20.46 1.36
CA LEU A 379 23.88 -19.29 2.00
C LEU A 379 24.17 -19.20 3.50
N THR A 380 25.02 -20.08 4.04
CA THR A 380 25.24 -20.23 5.49
C THR A 380 25.65 -18.92 6.18
N ASN A 381 26.40 -18.05 5.50
CA ASN A 381 26.86 -16.79 6.08
C ASN A 381 25.85 -15.66 5.89
N GLU A 382 25.06 -15.71 4.83
CA GLU A 382 24.05 -14.71 4.48
C GLU A 382 22.84 -14.76 5.41
N VAL A 383 22.48 -15.95 5.91
CA VAL A 383 21.33 -16.15 6.80
C VAL A 383 21.62 -15.83 8.27
N LYS A 384 22.90 -15.86 8.69
CA LYS A 384 23.32 -15.59 10.07
C LYS A 384 23.36 -14.10 10.37
N ALA A 385 23.16 -13.74 11.65
CA ALA A 385 23.43 -12.39 12.14
C ALA A 385 24.93 -12.04 11.96
N LYS A 386 25.21 -10.77 11.65
CA LYS A 386 26.58 -10.23 11.47
C LYS A 386 26.96 -9.23 12.56
#